data_AF-A0A7V4K2V1-F1
#
_entry.id   AF-A0A7V4K2V1-F1
#
_cell.length_a   1.000
_cell.length_b   1.000
_cell.length_c   1.000
_cell.angle_alpha   90.00
_cell.angle_beta   90.00
_cell.angle_gamma   90.00
#
_symmetry.space_group_name_H-M   'P 1'
#
loop_
_entity.id
_entity.type
_entity.pdbx_description
1 polymer ?
#
loop_
_entity_poly.entity_id
_entity_poly.type
_entity_poly.pdbx_seq_one_letter_code
_entity_poly.pdbx_strand_id
1 'polypeptide(L)'
;MPIRYFIDLPRRTPKDLPNGRVDFFELDLLQNVRKGQVLAEAYDEPEGFDPRQFPAGENTYVPQDNPRVLCASVDGHAYWKDGKIHVSPEFVVQGDVDYSTGNLRFAGRLVVKGTVRAGFIIEAKEALVEGDLEGTALIRGDLEVKGGVVSGRHKVIVGGDLRAGYVLNSQVRCVGRWKSPSS
;
A
#
# COMPACT_ATOMS: atom_id res chain seq x y z
N MET A 1 -10.15 -5.04 -29.63
CA MET A 1 -11.32 -5.44 -28.81
C MET A 1 -11.25 -4.63 -27.53
N PRO A 2 -12.26 -3.83 -27.18
CA PRO A 2 -12.03 -2.83 -26.16
C PRO A 2 -12.32 -3.42 -24.78
N ILE A 3 -11.23 -3.64 -24.03
CA ILE A 3 -11.28 -3.88 -22.59
C ILE A 3 -11.30 -2.50 -21.93
N ARG A 4 -12.24 -2.30 -21.01
CA ARG A 4 -12.28 -1.14 -20.13
C ARG A 4 -11.41 -1.42 -18.91
N TYR A 5 -10.48 -0.52 -18.61
CA TYR A 5 -9.64 -0.61 -17.42
C TYR A 5 -10.17 0.32 -16.33
N PHE A 6 -10.25 -0.19 -15.10
CA PHE A 6 -10.60 0.58 -13.90
C PHE A 6 -9.38 0.98 -13.08
N ILE A 7 -8.19 0.64 -13.58
CA ILE A 7 -6.92 1.09 -13.03
C ILE A 7 -6.30 2.14 -13.94
N ASP A 8 -5.51 3.04 -13.35
CA ASP A 8 -4.79 4.07 -14.07
C ASP A 8 -3.82 3.37 -15.02
N LEU A 9 -3.95 3.71 -16.30
CA LEU A 9 -2.96 3.34 -17.29
C LEU A 9 -1.62 3.99 -16.92
N PRO A 10 -0.47 3.41 -17.28
CA PRO A 10 0.84 3.98 -16.97
C PRO A 10 0.98 5.34 -17.67
N ARG A 11 0.54 6.41 -17.01
CA ARG A 11 0.70 7.79 -17.47
C ARG A 11 1.92 8.37 -16.76
N ARG A 12 2.90 8.79 -17.56
CA ARG A 12 4.11 9.50 -17.11
C ARG A 12 3.89 11.01 -17.05
N THR A 13 2.85 11.48 -16.37
CA THR A 13 2.66 12.92 -16.17
C THR A 13 2.33 13.21 -14.72
N PRO A 14 3.14 14.03 -14.02
CA PRO A 14 2.80 14.55 -12.70
C PRO A 14 1.40 15.18 -12.69
N LYS A 15 0.63 14.98 -11.62
CA LYS A 15 -0.62 15.71 -11.41
C LYS A 15 -0.27 17.13 -10.94
N ASP A 16 -0.49 18.13 -11.79
CA ASP A 16 -0.50 19.54 -11.35
C ASP A 16 -1.75 19.79 -10.50
N LEU A 17 -1.55 20.30 -9.28
CA LEU A 17 -2.66 20.66 -8.38
C LEU A 17 -3.34 21.96 -8.85
N PRO A 18 -4.67 22.11 -8.71
CA PRO A 18 -5.45 23.22 -9.31
C PRO A 18 -5.12 24.63 -8.76
N ASN A 19 -4.21 24.74 -7.79
CA ASN A 19 -4.06 25.92 -6.94
C ASN A 19 -2.60 26.42 -6.87
N GLY A 20 -1.66 25.78 -7.57
CA GLY A 20 -0.22 26.10 -7.48
C GLY A 20 0.42 25.87 -6.10
N ARG A 21 -0.34 25.39 -5.10
CA ARG A 21 0.19 24.86 -3.83
C ARG A 21 0.40 23.37 -3.98
N VAL A 22 1.65 22.94 -3.80
CA VAL A 22 2.03 21.54 -3.73
C VAL A 22 1.78 21.05 -2.32
N ASP A 23 0.87 20.09 -2.15
CA ASP A 23 0.80 19.32 -0.93
C ASP A 23 1.95 18.31 -0.95
N PHE A 24 3.07 18.67 -0.33
CA PHE A 24 4.28 17.84 -0.28
C PHE A 24 4.10 16.56 0.55
N PHE A 25 2.92 16.34 1.15
CA PHE A 25 2.64 15.18 1.98
C PHE A 25 1.76 14.11 1.32
N GLU A 26 1.03 14.40 0.25
CA GLU A 26 0.12 13.42 -0.39
C GLU A 26 0.60 13.16 -1.83
N LEU A 27 1.60 12.29 -1.96
CA LEU A 27 1.96 11.72 -3.27
C LEU A 27 1.01 10.53 -3.52
N ASP A 28 0.02 10.73 -4.40
CA ASP A 28 -0.97 9.72 -4.83
C ASP A 28 -0.30 8.65 -5.72
N LEU A 29 0.69 7.94 -5.16
CA LEU A 29 1.58 6.99 -5.84
C LEU A 29 0.98 5.59 -5.95
N LEU A 30 -0.05 5.29 -5.14
CA LEU A 30 -0.57 3.94 -4.96
C LEU A 30 -2.03 3.85 -5.33
N GLN A 31 -2.30 3.18 -6.44
CA GLN A 31 -3.62 2.69 -6.76
C GLN A 31 -4.00 1.47 -5.91
N ASN A 32 -4.53 1.74 -4.71
CA ASN A 32 -5.00 0.71 -3.79
C ASN A 32 -6.20 -0.06 -4.38
N VAL A 33 -6.15 -1.39 -4.26
CA VAL A 33 -7.24 -2.30 -4.64
C VAL A 33 -7.49 -3.31 -3.53
N ARG A 34 -8.73 -3.79 -3.44
CA ARG A 34 -9.13 -4.86 -2.52
C ARG A 34 -9.30 -6.19 -3.25
N LYS A 35 -9.15 -7.29 -2.52
CA LYS A 35 -9.50 -8.62 -3.03
C LYS A 35 -10.94 -8.63 -3.57
N GLY A 36 -11.11 -9.17 -4.77
CA GLY A 36 -12.38 -9.23 -5.50
C GLY A 36 -12.74 -7.95 -6.26
N GLN A 37 -11.97 -6.87 -6.12
CA GLN A 37 -12.21 -5.64 -6.88
C GLN A 37 -11.96 -5.86 -8.36
N VAL A 38 -12.89 -5.40 -9.19
CA VAL A 38 -12.78 -5.42 -10.65
C VAL A 38 -11.70 -4.42 -11.10
N LEU A 39 -10.75 -4.91 -11.90
CA LEU A 39 -9.62 -4.17 -12.46
C LEU A 39 -9.82 -3.86 -13.94
N ALA A 40 -10.51 -4.76 -14.65
CA ALA A 40 -10.84 -4.59 -16.07
C ALA A 40 -12.14 -5.34 -16.42
N GLU A 41 -12.83 -4.88 -17.45
CA GLU A 41 -14.11 -5.44 -17.94
C GLU A 41 -14.17 -5.42 -19.47
N ALA A 42 -14.71 -6.48 -20.07
CA ALA A 42 -14.95 -6.57 -21.51
C ALA A 42 -16.34 -6.05 -21.89
N TYR A 43 -16.45 -4.95 -22.66
CA TYR A 43 -17.72 -4.20 -22.77
C TYR A 43 -18.54 -4.33 -24.06
N ASP A 44 -18.05 -4.97 -25.14
CA ASP A 44 -18.76 -4.88 -26.44
C ASP A 44 -19.21 -6.20 -27.11
N GLU A 45 -18.80 -7.39 -26.66
CA GLU A 45 -19.27 -8.67 -27.26
C GLU A 45 -19.62 -9.69 -26.16
N PRO A 46 -20.93 -9.99 -25.94
CA PRO A 46 -21.35 -10.94 -24.91
C PRO A 46 -21.05 -12.40 -25.24
N GLU A 47 -20.88 -12.74 -26.52
CA GLU A 47 -20.53 -14.07 -26.99
C GLU A 47 -19.11 -14.08 -27.54
N GLY A 48 -18.28 -15.03 -27.10
CA GLY A 48 -16.97 -15.28 -27.69
C GLY A 48 -15.79 -14.48 -27.14
N PHE A 49 -15.97 -13.65 -26.09
CA PHE A 49 -14.82 -13.08 -25.39
C PHE A 49 -13.98 -14.20 -24.77
N ASP A 50 -12.72 -14.31 -25.19
CA ASP A 50 -11.78 -15.26 -24.60
C ASP A 50 -11.13 -14.59 -23.37
N PRO A 51 -11.34 -15.11 -22.14
CA PRO A 51 -10.71 -14.59 -20.92
C PRO A 51 -9.19 -14.45 -20.99
N ARG A 52 -8.52 -15.21 -21.86
CA ARG A 52 -7.07 -15.12 -22.10
C ARG A 52 -6.65 -13.78 -22.71
N GLN A 53 -7.61 -12.99 -23.21
CA GLN A 53 -7.37 -11.65 -23.73
C GLN A 53 -7.19 -10.61 -22.62
N PHE A 54 -7.57 -10.92 -21.38
CA PHE A 54 -7.24 -10.04 -20.27
C PHE A 54 -5.72 -9.95 -20.08
N PRO A 55 -5.17 -8.76 -19.80
CA PRO A 55 -3.77 -8.59 -19.43
C PRO A 55 -3.53 -9.08 -17.99
N ALA A 56 -3.83 -10.34 -17.71
CA ALA A 56 -3.74 -10.92 -16.37
C ALA A 56 -2.26 -11.13 -15.97
N GLY A 57 -1.83 -10.45 -14.91
CA GLY A 57 -0.55 -10.62 -14.23
C GLY A 57 -0.71 -11.29 -12.87
N GLU A 58 0.30 -11.14 -12.02
CA GLU A 58 0.34 -11.71 -10.68
C GLU A 58 -0.79 -11.16 -9.81
N ASN A 59 -1.34 -12.04 -8.98
CA ASN A 59 -2.43 -11.74 -8.05
C ASN A 59 -3.68 -11.12 -8.71
N THR A 60 -3.97 -11.56 -9.93
CA THR A 60 -5.24 -11.31 -10.62
C THR A 60 -5.91 -12.62 -10.99
N TYR A 61 -7.22 -12.59 -11.19
CA TYR A 61 -7.97 -13.75 -11.64
C TYR A 61 -9.21 -13.34 -12.43
N VAL A 62 -9.67 -14.24 -13.30
CA VAL A 62 -10.97 -14.13 -13.95
C VAL A 62 -11.95 -15.04 -13.21
N PRO A 63 -13.03 -14.51 -12.63
CA PRO A 63 -14.05 -15.34 -11.98
C PRO A 63 -14.71 -16.32 -12.95
N GLN A 64 -15.00 -17.54 -12.51
CA GLN A 64 -15.65 -18.56 -13.35
C GLN A 64 -17.12 -18.21 -13.65
N ASP A 65 -17.79 -17.59 -12.68
CA ASP A 65 -19.17 -17.11 -12.73
C ASP A 65 -19.32 -15.81 -13.55
N ASN A 66 -18.22 -15.07 -13.73
CA ASN A 66 -18.18 -13.88 -14.57
C ASN A 66 -16.87 -13.81 -15.36
N PRO A 67 -16.77 -14.51 -16.52
CA PRO A 67 -15.58 -14.53 -17.34
C PRO A 67 -15.29 -13.19 -18.07
N ARG A 68 -16.11 -12.15 -17.83
CA ARG A 68 -16.01 -10.83 -18.47
C ARG A 68 -15.32 -9.78 -17.61
N VAL A 69 -14.78 -10.17 -16.46
CA VAL A 69 -14.03 -9.28 -15.58
C VAL A 69 -12.70 -9.89 -15.16
N LEU A 70 -11.69 -9.03 -15.02
CA LEU A 70 -10.44 -9.34 -14.33
C LEU A 70 -10.51 -8.71 -12.95
N CYS A 71 -10.29 -9.51 -11.91
CA CYS A 71 -10.37 -9.07 -10.51
C CYS A 71 -9.02 -9.23 -9.79
N ALA A 72 -8.81 -8.45 -8.74
CA ALA A 72 -7.69 -8.62 -7.81
C ALA A 72 -7.90 -9.84 -6.92
N SER A 73 -6.90 -10.74 -6.80
CA SER A 73 -7.01 -11.90 -5.90
C SER A 73 -6.59 -11.59 -4.45
N VAL A 74 -5.96 -10.43 -4.21
CA VAL A 74 -5.46 -9.97 -2.91
C VAL A 74 -5.72 -8.46 -2.71
N ASP A 75 -5.66 -8.00 -1.47
CA ASP A 75 -5.56 -6.56 -1.16
C ASP A 75 -4.15 -6.07 -1.50
N GLY A 76 -4.02 -4.89 -2.10
CA GLY A 76 -2.70 -4.40 -2.50
C GLY A 76 -2.73 -3.15 -3.38
N HIS A 77 -1.66 -2.97 -4.16
CA HIS A 77 -1.52 -1.92 -5.15
C HIS A 77 -1.54 -2.53 -6.55
N ALA A 78 -2.46 -2.06 -7.39
CA ALA A 78 -2.54 -2.49 -8.79
C ALA A 78 -1.60 -1.66 -9.66
N TYR A 79 -0.85 -2.33 -10.53
CA TYR A 79 0.11 -1.66 -11.41
C TYR A 79 0.29 -2.41 -12.73
N TRP A 80 0.78 -1.67 -13.73
CA TRP A 80 1.14 -2.23 -15.03
C TRP A 80 2.61 -2.63 -15.08
N LYS A 81 2.88 -3.85 -15.53
CA LYS A 81 4.23 -4.35 -15.80
C LYS A 81 4.18 -5.38 -16.92
N ASP A 82 5.07 -5.24 -17.90
CA ASP A 82 5.19 -6.14 -19.06
C ASP A 82 3.86 -6.33 -19.82
N GLY A 83 3.08 -5.25 -19.97
CA GLY A 83 1.78 -5.26 -20.63
C GLY A 83 0.67 -5.97 -19.86
N LYS A 84 0.91 -6.35 -18.60
CA LYS A 84 -0.02 -7.04 -17.71
C LYS A 84 -0.35 -6.18 -16.49
N ILE A 85 -1.52 -6.43 -15.92
CA ILE A 85 -2.01 -5.87 -14.67
C ILE A 85 -1.62 -6.83 -13.56
N HIS A 86 -0.85 -6.34 -12.60
CA HIS A 86 -0.45 -7.08 -11.41
C HIS A 86 -1.02 -6.40 -10.17
N VAL A 87 -1.19 -7.16 -9.10
CA VAL A 87 -1.49 -6.60 -7.77
C VAL A 87 -0.38 -7.01 -6.83
N SER A 88 0.30 -6.04 -6.22
CA SER A 88 1.29 -6.34 -5.17
C SER A 88 0.63 -6.23 -3.80
N PRO A 89 0.61 -7.30 -2.98
CA PRO A 89 0.13 -7.23 -1.60
C PRO A 89 1.11 -6.51 -0.66
N GLU A 90 2.33 -6.25 -1.14
CA GLU A 90 3.38 -5.57 -0.42
C GLU A 90 3.85 -4.33 -1.19
N PHE A 91 4.04 -3.21 -0.50
CA PHE A 91 4.68 -2.03 -1.06
C PHE A 91 5.99 -1.75 -0.33
N VAL A 92 7.09 -1.60 -1.08
CA VAL A 92 8.43 -1.41 -0.52
C VAL A 92 8.92 0.00 -0.84
N VAL A 93 9.13 0.79 0.20
CA VAL A 93 9.80 2.08 0.15
C VAL A 93 11.29 1.83 0.35
N GLN A 94 12.10 2.15 -0.66
CA GLN A 94 13.55 1.88 -0.64
C GLN A 94 14.33 2.79 0.32
N GLY A 95 13.73 3.85 0.83
CA GLY A 95 14.34 4.80 1.76
C GLY A 95 13.37 5.26 2.84
N ASP A 96 13.49 6.52 3.22
CA ASP A 96 12.69 7.15 4.26
C ASP A 96 11.28 7.51 3.78
N VAL A 97 10.34 7.56 4.72
CA VAL A 97 9.06 8.23 4.52
C VAL A 97 9.24 9.68 4.97
N ASP A 98 9.48 10.55 3.99
CA ASP A 98 9.78 11.98 4.16
C ASP A 98 9.14 12.82 3.04
N TYR A 99 9.59 14.06 2.80
CA TYR A 99 9.05 14.93 1.76
C TYR A 99 9.17 14.38 0.33
N SER A 100 10.11 13.46 0.07
CA SER A 100 10.26 12.82 -1.23
C SER A 100 9.28 11.67 -1.44
N THR A 101 8.78 11.07 -0.36
CA THR A 101 7.88 9.91 -0.37
C THR A 101 6.43 10.29 -0.05
N GLY A 102 6.21 11.29 0.80
CA GLY A 102 4.90 11.66 1.33
C GLY A 102 4.38 10.65 2.37
N ASN A 103 3.17 10.92 2.87
CA ASN A 103 2.40 9.98 3.69
C ASN A 103 1.99 8.77 2.86
N LEU A 104 1.93 7.60 3.49
CA LEU A 104 1.59 6.36 2.82
C LEU A 104 0.36 5.72 3.45
N ARG A 105 -0.65 5.47 2.64
CA ARG A 105 -1.84 4.71 3.02
C ARG A 105 -1.95 3.50 2.10
N PHE A 106 -1.75 2.31 2.66
CA PHE A 106 -1.66 1.09 1.89
C PHE A 106 -2.58 0.00 2.41
N ALA A 107 -3.33 -0.65 1.52
CA ALA A 107 -4.28 -1.69 1.93
C ALA A 107 -3.61 -2.96 2.47
N GLY A 108 -2.38 -3.25 2.02
CA GLY A 108 -1.62 -4.47 2.34
C GLY A 108 -0.47 -4.25 3.33
N ARG A 109 0.63 -4.98 3.10
CA ARG A 109 1.87 -4.90 3.90
C ARG A 109 2.78 -3.79 3.40
N LEU A 110 3.15 -2.87 4.28
CA LEU A 110 4.10 -1.80 3.96
C LEU A 110 5.49 -2.14 4.48
N VAL A 111 6.52 -2.07 3.65
CA VAL A 111 7.91 -2.23 4.07
C VAL A 111 8.64 -0.91 3.80
N VAL A 112 9.13 -0.28 4.86
CA VAL A 112 9.96 0.92 4.80
C VAL A 112 11.39 0.51 5.12
N LYS A 113 12.29 0.60 4.13
CA LYS A 113 13.71 0.27 4.29
C LYS A 113 14.47 1.31 5.10
N GLY A 114 13.95 2.54 5.18
CA GLY A 114 14.50 3.62 6.00
C GLY A 114 13.65 3.90 7.24
N THR A 115 13.66 5.18 7.64
CA THR A 115 12.96 5.74 8.79
C THR A 115 11.65 6.38 8.36
N VAL A 116 10.59 6.22 9.16
CA VAL A 116 9.39 7.05 9.03
C VAL A 116 9.64 8.34 9.81
N ARG A 117 9.92 9.43 9.10
CA ARG A 117 10.37 10.69 9.71
C ARG A 117 9.26 11.38 10.50
N ALA A 118 9.67 12.17 11.48
CA ALA A 118 8.73 12.98 12.26
C ALA A 118 7.84 13.85 11.34
N GLY A 119 6.55 13.94 11.65
CA GLY A 119 5.58 14.65 10.83
C GLY A 119 4.95 13.84 9.69
N PHE A 120 5.47 12.67 9.35
CA PHE A 120 4.90 11.79 8.32
C PHE A 120 4.02 10.70 8.91
N ILE A 121 3.15 10.14 8.06
CA ILE A 121 2.14 9.16 8.44
C ILE A 121 2.29 7.92 7.57
N ILE A 122 2.31 6.75 8.21
CA ILE A 122 2.03 5.47 7.57
C ILE A 122 0.73 4.87 8.10
N GLU A 123 -0.12 4.38 7.20
CA GLU A 123 -1.33 3.63 7.51
C GLU A 123 -1.33 2.36 6.67
N ALA A 124 -1.38 1.20 7.33
CA ALA A 124 -1.30 -0.09 6.63
C ALA A 124 -2.04 -1.21 7.35
N LYS A 125 -2.21 -2.35 6.67
CA LYS A 125 -2.65 -3.58 7.34
C LYS A 125 -1.55 -4.11 8.25
N GLU A 126 -0.35 -4.25 7.73
CA GLU A 126 0.86 -4.67 8.44
C GLU A 126 2.00 -3.76 8.00
N ALA A 127 2.98 -3.54 8.87
CA ALA A 127 4.15 -2.76 8.49
C ALA A 127 5.46 -3.30 9.08
N LEU A 128 6.51 -3.21 8.28
CA LEU A 128 7.91 -3.36 8.70
C LEU A 128 8.64 -2.05 8.43
N VAL A 129 9.27 -1.49 9.46
CA VAL A 129 10.17 -0.34 9.35
C VAL A 129 11.57 -0.82 9.73
N GLU A 130 12.52 -0.77 8.80
CA GLU A 130 13.90 -1.22 9.05
C GLU A 130 14.74 -0.16 9.79
N GLY A 131 14.39 1.12 9.64
CA GLY A 131 14.94 2.20 10.45
C GLY A 131 14.14 2.47 11.73
N ASP A 132 14.09 3.75 12.11
CA ASP A 132 13.31 4.23 13.25
C ASP A 132 11.89 4.64 12.84
N LEU A 133 11.00 4.65 13.83
CA LEU A 133 9.66 5.22 13.71
C LEU A 133 9.60 6.52 14.53
N GLU A 134 9.82 7.66 13.86
CA GLU A 134 9.73 9.00 14.43
C GLU A 134 8.34 9.64 14.18
N GLY A 135 7.64 9.20 13.13
CA GLY A 135 6.34 9.73 12.70
C GLY A 135 5.12 9.07 13.35
N THR A 136 3.97 9.22 12.67
CA THR A 136 2.69 8.58 13.05
C THR A 136 2.56 7.24 12.33
N ALA A 137 2.14 6.21 13.06
CA ALA A 137 1.82 4.91 12.49
C ALA A 137 0.43 4.45 12.93
N LEU A 138 -0.42 4.10 11.95
CA LEU A 138 -1.76 3.56 12.15
C LEU A 138 -1.84 2.18 11.50
N ILE A 139 -1.52 1.13 12.26
CA ILE A 139 -1.37 -0.22 11.73
C ILE A 139 -2.50 -1.10 12.26
N ARG A 140 -3.26 -1.72 11.34
CA ARG A 140 -4.43 -2.53 11.71
C ARG A 140 -4.07 -3.89 12.32
N GLY A 141 -2.94 -4.46 11.89
CA GLY A 141 -2.37 -5.72 12.38
C GLY A 141 -1.01 -5.46 13.03
N ASP A 142 -0.03 -6.28 12.67
CA ASP A 142 1.29 -6.27 13.31
C ASP A 142 2.20 -5.15 12.77
N LEU A 143 2.96 -4.55 13.69
CA LEU A 143 4.01 -3.59 13.38
C LEU A 143 5.36 -4.09 13.90
N GLU A 144 6.33 -4.21 12.99
CA GLU A 144 7.73 -4.45 13.33
C GLU A 144 8.57 -3.21 13.01
N VAL A 145 9.35 -2.75 13.98
CA VAL A 145 10.34 -1.68 13.84
C VAL A 145 11.69 -2.26 14.25
N LYS A 146 12.63 -2.39 13.31
CA LYS A 146 13.95 -2.95 13.60
C LYS A 146 14.79 -1.99 14.45
N GLY A 147 14.67 -0.69 14.20
CA GLY A 147 15.18 0.36 15.06
C GLY A 147 14.30 0.60 16.29
N GLY A 148 14.17 1.86 16.68
CA GLY A 148 13.35 2.30 17.80
C GLY A 148 12.07 3.04 17.40
N VAL A 149 11.10 3.01 18.29
CA VAL A 149 9.94 3.92 18.25
C VAL A 149 10.30 5.17 19.04
N VAL A 150 10.46 6.30 18.35
CA VAL A 150 10.86 7.62 18.91
C VAL A 150 9.89 8.70 18.44
N SER A 151 8.59 8.45 18.62
CA SER A 151 7.51 9.20 17.99
C SER A 151 7.19 10.53 18.66
N GLY A 152 7.74 10.83 19.84
CA GLY A 152 7.45 12.09 20.54
C GLY A 152 5.96 12.24 20.85
N ARG A 153 5.32 13.22 20.20
CA ARG A 153 3.87 13.48 20.29
C ARG A 153 3.05 12.80 19.19
N HIS A 154 3.70 12.13 18.24
CA HIS A 154 3.05 11.41 17.15
C HIS A 154 2.41 10.11 17.65
N LYS A 155 1.28 9.76 17.04
CA LYS A 155 0.47 8.61 17.45
C LYS A 155 1.01 7.34 16.83
N VAL A 156 1.22 6.32 17.66
CA VAL A 156 1.50 4.96 17.20
C VAL A 156 0.37 4.07 17.70
N ILE A 157 -0.48 3.61 16.79
CA ILE A 157 -1.62 2.74 17.08
C ILE A 157 -1.40 1.45 16.30
N VAL A 158 -1.37 0.33 17.02
CA VAL A 158 -1.13 -1.01 16.48
C VAL A 158 -2.26 -1.93 16.93
N GLY A 159 -3.00 -2.49 15.97
CA GLY A 159 -4.10 -3.42 16.24
C GLY A 159 -3.67 -4.85 16.53
N GLY A 160 -2.46 -5.24 16.11
CA GLY A 160 -1.83 -6.53 16.41
C GLY A 160 -0.66 -6.42 17.40
N ASP A 161 0.36 -7.25 17.20
CA ASP A 161 1.59 -7.24 18.00
C ASP A 161 2.54 -6.11 17.54
N LEU A 162 3.25 -5.49 18.50
CA LEU A 162 4.34 -4.55 18.24
C LEU A 162 5.68 -5.15 18.62
N ARG A 163 6.62 -5.20 17.67
CA ARG A 163 8.03 -5.51 17.92
C ARG A 163 8.87 -4.29 17.62
N ALA A 164 9.65 -3.83 18.59
CA ALA A 164 10.53 -2.69 18.41
C ALA A 164 11.83 -2.90 19.19
N GLY A 165 12.97 -2.47 18.64
CA GLY A 165 14.26 -2.49 19.33
C GLY A 165 14.21 -1.78 20.68
N TYR A 166 13.58 -0.60 20.69
CA TYR A 166 13.27 0.15 21.90
C TYR A 166 12.08 1.08 21.66
N VAL A 167 11.50 1.61 22.75
CA VAL A 167 10.47 2.66 22.71
C VAL A 167 10.94 3.79 23.60
N LEU A 168 11.14 4.98 23.04
CA LEU A 168 11.65 6.16 23.74
C LEU A 168 10.75 7.37 23.47
N ASN A 169 10.41 8.13 24.51
CA ASN A 169 9.63 9.37 24.40
C ASN A 169 8.38 9.26 23.51
N SER A 170 7.65 8.14 23.58
CA SER A 170 6.58 7.80 22.64
C SER A 170 5.29 7.44 23.36
N GLN A 171 4.15 7.77 22.75
CA GLN A 171 2.83 7.31 23.19
C GLN A 171 2.32 6.24 22.23
N VAL A 172 2.44 4.97 22.65
CA VAL A 172 2.05 3.81 21.85
C VAL A 172 0.77 3.19 22.42
N ARG A 173 -0.21 2.92 21.55
CA ARG A 173 -1.38 2.09 21.86
C ARG A 173 -1.31 0.82 21.05
N CYS A 174 -1.11 -0.31 21.72
CA CYS A 174 -1.02 -1.63 21.11
C CYS A 174 -2.13 -2.51 21.69
N VAL A 175 -2.94 -3.12 20.81
CA VAL A 175 -4.00 -4.05 21.24
C VAL A 175 -3.42 -5.44 21.52
N GLY A 176 -2.47 -5.90 20.70
CA GLY A 176 -1.73 -7.12 20.93
C GLY A 176 -0.58 -6.94 21.92
N ARG A 177 0.41 -7.83 21.85
CA ARG A 177 1.57 -7.79 22.75
C ARG A 177 2.66 -6.89 22.20
N TRP A 178 3.27 -6.11 23.09
CA TRP A 178 4.55 -5.49 22.82
C TRP A 178 5.70 -6.43 23.24
N LYS A 179 6.71 -6.58 22.38
CA LYS A 179 7.94 -7.34 22.67
C LYS A 179 9.18 -6.53 22.32
N SER A 180 10.17 -6.58 23.20
CA SER A 180 11.55 -6.20 22.85
C SER A 180 12.23 -7.40 22.14
N PRO A 181 13.18 -7.18 21.22
CA PRO A 181 13.91 -8.28 20.58
C PRO A 181 14.73 -9.14 21.56
N SER A 182 14.92 -8.69 22.81
CA SER A 182 15.67 -9.37 23.87
C SER A 182 14.81 -10.02 24.97
N SER A 183 13.51 -10.22 24.74
CA SER A 183 12.56 -10.82 25.71
C SER A 183 11.85 -12.06 25.19
#